data_AF-A0A2R6AGK7-F1
#
_entry.id   AF-A0A2R6AGK7-F1
#
_cell.length_a   1.000
_cell.length_b   1.000
_cell.length_c   1.000
_cell.angle_alpha   90.00
_cell.angle_beta   90.00
_cell.angle_gamma   90.00
#
_symmetry.space_group_name_H-M   'P 1'
#
loop_
_entity.id
_entity.type
_entity.pdbx_description
1 polymer ?
#
loop_
_entity_poly.entity_id
_entity_poly.type
_entity_poly.pdbx_seq_one_letter_code
_entity_poly.pdbx_strand_id
1 'polypeptide(L)'
;MSDKIRVPKGLYGVVVDESAIAKSDVSGSLVYAGYSIDDLAEHASFTEAAYLVLNGRLPKKGELEEFERLLRSNSSPPSEVYSIAGLLPADSHPMDSLRTCVSALGAMVSHTQDRETAELSLAAKMPALVSNCYRIAHGQGIINPDRSLDYASDFLRMITGRVPGQTERWVFERLLMFYLEHDLNASSFTVRVIGSTLADVYAP
;
A
#
# COMPACT_ATOMS: atom_id res chain seq x y z
N MET A 1 37.51 -0.74 -32.13
CA MET A 1 37.39 -0.17 -30.77
C MET A 1 35.92 -0.21 -30.43
N SER A 2 35.50 -0.96 -29.41
CA SER A 2 34.07 -1.03 -29.06
C SER A 2 33.63 0.31 -28.48
N ASP A 3 32.62 0.93 -29.06
CA ASP A 3 31.93 2.07 -28.43
C ASP A 3 31.41 1.62 -27.07
N LYS A 4 32.09 2.06 -26.01
CA LYS A 4 31.64 1.78 -24.64
C LYS A 4 30.44 2.67 -24.36
N ILE A 5 29.25 2.06 -24.29
CA ILE A 5 28.04 2.73 -23.80
C ILE A 5 28.31 3.20 -22.36
N ARG A 6 28.25 4.52 -22.13
CA ARG A 6 28.33 5.10 -20.79
C ARG A 6 26.94 5.07 -20.16
N VAL A 7 26.73 4.16 -19.22
CA VAL A 7 25.48 4.06 -18.47
C VAL A 7 25.64 4.79 -17.12
N PRO A 8 24.77 5.76 -16.79
CA PRO A 8 24.77 6.42 -15.48
C PRO A 8 24.57 5.41 -14.34
N LYS A 9 25.36 5.51 -13.26
CA LYS A 9 25.19 4.65 -12.08
C LYS A 9 23.84 4.93 -11.42
N GLY A 10 23.12 3.87 -11.06
CA GLY A 10 21.81 3.97 -10.39
C GLY A 10 20.74 4.63 -11.25
N LEU A 11 20.90 4.65 -12.59
CA LEU A 11 19.98 5.32 -13.51
C LEU A 11 19.80 6.82 -13.25
N TYR A 12 20.80 7.47 -12.63
CA TYR A 12 20.74 8.90 -12.32
C TYR A 12 20.50 9.74 -13.59
N GLY A 13 19.41 10.50 -13.60
CA GLY A 13 19.01 11.35 -14.73
C GLY A 13 18.53 10.60 -15.97
N VAL A 14 18.30 9.28 -15.87
CA VAL A 14 17.76 8.47 -16.97
C VAL A 14 16.24 8.45 -16.88
N VAL A 15 15.58 8.94 -17.92
CA VAL A 15 14.13 8.78 -18.10
C VAL A 15 13.88 7.37 -18.62
N VAL A 16 13.14 6.57 -17.85
CA VAL A 16 12.93 5.14 -18.13
C VAL A 16 11.53 4.82 -18.65
N ASP A 17 10.54 5.66 -18.38
CA ASP A 17 9.15 5.46 -18.75
C ASP A 17 8.33 6.75 -18.57
N GLU A 18 7.06 6.72 -18.98
CA GLU A 18 6.06 7.75 -18.72
C GLU A 18 5.17 7.36 -17.51
N SER A 19 4.62 8.36 -16.82
CA SER A 19 3.68 8.15 -15.72
C SER A 19 2.72 9.31 -15.60
N ALA A 20 1.45 9.00 -15.36
CA ALA A 20 0.40 9.99 -15.06
C ALA A 20 -0.03 9.98 -13.58
N ILE A 21 0.62 9.16 -12.75
CA ILE A 21 0.18 8.87 -11.38
C ILE A 21 0.60 9.98 -10.41
N ALA A 22 1.90 10.27 -10.35
CA ALA A 22 2.45 11.29 -9.48
C ALA A 22 3.65 12.00 -10.13
N LYS A 23 3.92 13.22 -9.70
CA LYS A 23 5.13 13.97 -10.04
C LYS A 23 5.46 14.99 -8.95
N SER A 24 6.72 15.42 -8.90
CA SER A 24 7.07 16.67 -8.23
C SER A 24 6.87 17.83 -9.19
N ASP A 25 6.27 18.92 -8.73
CA ASP A 25 6.16 20.14 -9.51
C ASP A 25 7.46 20.96 -9.50
N VAL A 26 7.44 22.12 -10.18
CA VAL A 26 8.61 23.01 -10.29
C VAL A 26 9.05 23.62 -8.94
N SER A 27 8.18 23.62 -7.94
CA SER A 27 8.46 24.08 -6.58
C SER A 27 8.94 22.96 -5.66
N GLY A 28 8.91 21.70 -6.13
CA GLY A 28 9.25 20.51 -5.36
C GLY A 28 8.07 19.89 -4.61
N SER A 29 6.86 20.44 -4.76
CA SER A 29 5.65 19.89 -4.14
C SER A 29 5.16 18.65 -4.88
N LEU A 30 4.65 17.68 -4.11
CA LEU A 30 4.13 16.43 -4.65
C LEU A 30 2.73 16.65 -5.24
N VAL A 31 2.50 16.07 -6.42
CA VAL A 31 1.24 16.16 -7.15
C VAL A 31 0.77 14.76 -7.52
N TYR A 32 -0.47 14.40 -7.17
CA TYR A 32 -1.11 13.15 -7.56
C TYR A 32 -2.16 13.41 -8.64
N ALA A 33 -2.00 12.82 -9.83
CA ALA A 33 -2.91 12.95 -10.96
C ALA A 33 -3.43 14.38 -11.22
N GLY A 34 -2.56 15.38 -11.03
CA GLY A 34 -2.86 16.81 -11.23
C GLY A 34 -3.30 17.59 -9.99
N TYR A 35 -3.52 16.96 -8.84
CA TYR A 35 -3.89 17.60 -7.57
C TYR A 35 -2.66 17.76 -6.68
N SER A 36 -2.47 18.94 -6.07
CA SER A 36 -1.39 19.13 -5.11
C SER A 36 -1.65 18.30 -3.86
N ILE A 37 -0.58 17.81 -3.22
CA ILE A 37 -0.70 17.05 -1.98
C ILE A 37 -1.30 17.87 -0.85
N ASP A 38 -1.08 19.18 -0.85
CA ASP A 38 -1.64 20.11 0.15
C ASP A 38 -3.16 20.22 -0.01
N ASP A 39 -3.66 20.38 -1.25
CA ASP A 39 -5.10 20.40 -1.52
C ASP A 39 -5.77 19.08 -1.12
N LEU A 40 -5.12 17.95 -1.42
CA LEU A 40 -5.63 16.63 -1.03
C LEU A 40 -5.63 16.47 0.50
N ALA A 41 -4.58 16.91 1.18
CA ALA A 41 -4.49 16.81 2.64
C ALA A 41 -5.52 17.70 3.35
N GLU A 42 -5.95 18.80 2.73
CA GLU A 42 -6.98 19.70 3.27
C GLU A 42 -8.40 19.22 2.96
N HIS A 43 -8.64 18.67 1.76
CA HIS A 43 -10.00 18.49 1.24
C HIS A 43 -10.41 17.05 0.94
N ALA A 44 -9.49 16.09 0.93
CA ALA A 44 -9.77 14.70 0.59
C ALA A 44 -9.53 13.75 1.78
N SER A 45 -10.23 12.62 1.79
CA SER A 45 -9.89 11.47 2.62
C SER A 45 -8.72 10.70 2.01
N PHE A 46 -8.11 9.80 2.80
CA PHE A 46 -7.13 8.86 2.26
C PHE A 46 -7.73 7.97 1.15
N THR A 47 -8.97 7.53 1.30
CA THR A 47 -9.64 6.64 0.34
C THR A 47 -9.94 7.35 -0.98
N GLU A 48 -10.25 8.64 -0.97
CA GLU A 48 -10.37 9.47 -2.18
C GLU A 48 -9.03 9.64 -2.90
N ALA A 49 -7.95 9.92 -2.16
CA ALA A 49 -6.61 10.01 -2.72
C ALA A 49 -6.11 8.66 -3.29
N ALA A 50 -6.37 7.55 -2.60
CA ALA A 50 -6.07 6.21 -3.09
C ALA A 50 -6.86 5.89 -4.37
N TYR A 51 -8.15 6.23 -4.42
CA TYR A 51 -8.96 6.07 -5.62
C TYR A 51 -8.41 6.92 -6.77
N LEU A 52 -8.02 8.17 -6.51
CA LEU A 52 -7.40 9.08 -7.48
C LEU A 52 -6.13 8.48 -8.09
N VAL A 53 -5.22 7.95 -7.26
CA VAL A 53 -3.98 7.33 -7.71
C VAL A 53 -4.25 6.10 -8.60
N LEU A 54 -5.23 5.27 -8.23
CA LEU A 54 -5.57 4.06 -8.99
C LEU A 54 -6.34 4.34 -10.28
N ASN A 55 -7.19 5.37 -10.31
CA ASN A 55 -8.13 5.61 -11.41
C ASN A 55 -7.82 6.87 -12.24
N GLY A 56 -6.82 7.66 -11.84
CA GLY A 56 -6.44 8.92 -12.49
C GLY A 56 -7.45 10.06 -12.32
N ARG A 57 -8.50 9.90 -11.49
CA ARG A 57 -9.49 10.93 -11.19
C ARG A 57 -10.13 10.71 -9.81
N LEU A 58 -10.67 11.78 -9.23
CA LEU A 58 -11.44 11.68 -7.99
C LEU A 58 -12.72 10.86 -8.20
N PRO A 59 -13.15 10.10 -7.17
CA PRO A 59 -14.37 9.30 -7.25
C PRO A 59 -15.62 10.17 -7.17
N LYS A 60 -16.69 9.71 -7.81
CA LYS A 60 -18.04 10.13 -7.45
C LYS A 60 -18.46 9.45 -6.15
N LYS A 61 -19.45 10.01 -5.44
CA LYS A 61 -19.94 9.48 -4.16
C LYS A 61 -20.20 7.97 -4.16
N GLY A 62 -20.93 7.45 -5.14
CA GLY A 62 -21.24 6.02 -5.22
C GLY A 62 -20.02 5.14 -5.54
N GLU A 63 -19.03 5.67 -6.25
CA GLU A 63 -17.78 4.96 -6.55
C GLU A 63 -16.90 4.88 -5.30
N LEU A 64 -16.86 5.95 -4.50
CA LEU A 64 -16.14 5.96 -3.23
C LEU A 64 -16.78 4.98 -2.24
N GLU A 65 -18.11 5.01 -2.09
CA GLU A 65 -18.84 4.09 -1.20
C GLU A 65 -18.57 2.62 -1.55
N GLU A 66 -18.56 2.30 -2.85
CA GLU A 66 -18.25 0.96 -3.34
C GLU A 66 -16.78 0.59 -3.11
N PHE A 67 -15.85 1.49 -3.42
CA PHE A 67 -14.42 1.30 -3.20
C PHE A 67 -14.11 0.99 -1.73
N GLU A 68 -14.64 1.79 -0.80
CA GLU A 68 -14.46 1.55 0.62
C GLU A 68 -15.14 0.27 1.10
N ARG A 69 -16.30 -0.07 0.54
CA ARG A 69 -16.98 -1.34 0.84
C ARG A 69 -16.10 -2.53 0.44
N LEU A 70 -15.45 -2.46 -0.72
CA LEU A 70 -14.54 -3.49 -1.21
C LEU A 70 -13.27 -3.58 -0.34
N LEU A 71 -12.70 -2.45 0.08
CA LEU A 71 -11.58 -2.43 1.02
C LEU A 71 -11.96 -3.11 2.35
N ARG A 72 -13.12 -2.77 2.91
CA ARG A 72 -13.62 -3.36 4.17
C ARG A 72 -13.96 -4.84 4.04
N SER A 73 -14.52 -5.28 2.90
CA SER A 73 -14.87 -6.69 2.70
C SER A 73 -13.64 -7.57 2.49
N ASN A 74 -12.57 -7.03 1.93
CA ASN A 74 -11.33 -7.75 1.65
C ASN A 74 -10.25 -7.58 2.73
N SER A 75 -10.51 -6.87 3.83
CA SER A 75 -9.48 -6.49 4.80
C SER A 75 -8.89 -7.63 5.63
N SER A 76 -9.54 -8.80 5.67
CA SER A 76 -9.11 -9.94 6.47
C SER A 76 -8.19 -10.89 5.67
N PRO A 77 -6.91 -11.05 6.06
CA PRO A 77 -6.05 -12.11 5.52
C PRO A 77 -6.49 -13.50 6.03
N PRO A 78 -6.14 -14.59 5.31
CA PRO A 78 -6.27 -15.95 5.83
C PRO A 78 -5.48 -16.13 7.13
N SER A 79 -6.02 -16.93 8.06
CA SER A 79 -5.40 -17.17 9.37
C SER A 79 -4.01 -17.81 9.29
N GLU A 80 -3.77 -18.58 8.24
CA GLU A 80 -2.55 -19.30 7.92
C GLU A 80 -1.37 -18.35 7.72
N VAL A 81 -1.62 -17.14 7.22
CA VAL A 81 -0.58 -16.11 7.09
C VAL A 81 -0.05 -15.68 8.47
N TYR A 82 -0.92 -15.62 9.47
CA TYR A 82 -0.53 -15.30 10.85
C TYR A 82 0.20 -16.47 11.53
N SER A 83 -0.16 -17.72 11.20
CA SER A 83 0.61 -18.89 11.63
C SER A 83 2.04 -18.83 11.12
N ILE A 84 2.24 -18.42 9.86
CA ILE A 84 3.58 -18.23 9.28
C ILE A 84 4.35 -17.12 10.01
N ALA A 85 3.71 -15.98 10.29
CA ALA A 85 4.33 -14.91 11.07
C ALA A 85 4.84 -15.42 12.44
N GLY A 86 4.08 -16.30 13.10
CA GLY A 86 4.45 -16.90 14.38
C GLY A 86 5.60 -17.91 14.34
N LEU A 87 5.99 -18.39 13.14
CA LEU A 87 7.15 -19.26 12.95
C LEU A 87 8.46 -18.50 12.77
N LEU A 88 8.38 -17.18 12.54
CA LEU A 88 9.56 -16.35 12.33
C LEU A 88 10.24 -16.00 13.66
N PRO A 89 11.57 -15.77 13.66
CA PRO A 89 12.26 -15.28 14.84
C PRO A 89 11.67 -13.94 15.33
N ALA A 90 11.46 -13.81 16.64
CA ALA A 90 10.88 -12.61 17.25
C ALA A 90 11.75 -11.35 17.07
N ASP A 91 13.06 -11.53 16.85
CA ASP A 91 14.04 -10.47 16.59
C ASP A 91 14.26 -10.19 15.10
N SER A 92 13.49 -10.84 14.21
CA SER A 92 13.53 -10.53 12.78
C SER A 92 13.08 -9.09 12.51
N HIS A 93 13.65 -8.48 11.48
CA HIS A 93 13.26 -7.14 11.09
C HIS A 93 11.77 -7.15 10.64
N PRO A 94 10.92 -6.19 11.06
CA PRO A 94 9.49 -6.21 10.73
C PRO A 94 9.19 -6.36 9.23
N MET A 95 10.03 -5.77 8.38
CA MET A 95 9.91 -5.90 6.92
C MET A 95 10.20 -7.32 6.40
N ASP A 96 11.04 -8.12 7.05
CA ASP A 96 11.27 -9.52 6.67
C ASP A 96 10.06 -10.39 6.97
N SER A 97 9.39 -10.12 8.10
CA SER A 97 8.12 -10.75 8.43
C SER A 97 7.04 -10.36 7.44
N LEU A 98 6.88 -9.05 7.16
CA LEU A 98 5.90 -8.57 6.19
C LEU A 98 6.13 -9.15 4.79
N ARG A 99 7.37 -9.14 4.28
CA ARG A 99 7.73 -9.73 2.98
C ARG A 99 7.34 -11.21 2.92
N THR A 100 7.69 -11.97 3.95
CA THR A 100 7.39 -13.41 4.02
C THR A 100 5.88 -13.65 4.03
N CYS A 101 5.13 -12.88 4.81
CA CYS A 101 3.67 -13.01 4.92
C CYS A 101 2.95 -12.60 3.63
N VAL A 102 3.40 -11.55 2.93
CA VAL A 102 2.84 -11.17 1.62
C VAL A 102 3.13 -12.23 0.56
N SER A 103 4.34 -12.79 0.53
CA SER A 103 4.68 -13.89 -0.37
C SER A 103 3.83 -15.15 -0.10
N ALA A 104 3.64 -15.50 1.18
CA ALA A 104 2.77 -16.60 1.58
C ALA A 104 1.30 -16.35 1.22
N LEU A 105 0.82 -15.12 1.38
CA LEU A 105 -0.52 -14.73 0.95
C LEU A 105 -0.71 -14.98 -0.56
N GLY A 106 0.27 -14.64 -1.39
CA GLY A 106 0.24 -14.92 -2.83
C GLY A 106 0.02 -16.40 -3.16
N ALA A 107 0.65 -17.31 -2.41
CA ALA A 107 0.46 -18.76 -2.58
C ALA A 107 -0.92 -19.27 -2.13
N MET A 108 -1.66 -18.49 -1.34
CA MET A 108 -2.99 -18.85 -0.82
C MET A 108 -4.13 -18.24 -1.66
N VAL A 109 -3.84 -17.30 -2.57
CA VAL A 109 -4.82 -16.64 -3.43
C VAL A 109 -4.98 -17.41 -4.73
N SER A 110 -6.20 -17.44 -5.29
CA SER A 110 -6.46 -18.12 -6.56
C SER A 110 -5.74 -17.41 -7.72
N HIS A 111 -4.98 -18.17 -8.51
CA HIS A 111 -4.36 -17.69 -9.75
C HIS A 111 -5.36 -17.32 -10.85
N THR A 112 -6.65 -17.60 -10.66
CA THR A 112 -7.71 -17.23 -11.61
C THR A 112 -8.31 -15.85 -11.35
N GLN A 113 -7.88 -15.18 -10.28
CA GLN A 113 -8.36 -13.84 -9.94
C GLN A 113 -7.78 -12.83 -10.95
N ASP A 114 -8.61 -11.88 -11.40
CA ASP A 114 -8.12 -10.78 -12.22
C ASP A 114 -7.17 -9.88 -11.43
N ARG A 115 -6.27 -9.22 -12.15
CA ARG A 115 -5.19 -8.43 -11.56
C ARG A 115 -5.71 -7.28 -10.69
N GLU A 116 -6.69 -6.52 -11.16
CA GLU A 116 -7.23 -5.36 -10.43
C GLU A 116 -7.85 -5.80 -9.09
N THR A 117 -8.61 -6.90 -9.09
CA THR A 117 -9.16 -7.47 -7.86
C THR A 117 -8.05 -7.97 -6.93
N ALA A 118 -6.96 -8.53 -7.46
CA ALA A 118 -5.81 -8.95 -6.67
C ALA A 118 -5.08 -7.76 -6.02
N GLU A 119 -4.84 -6.68 -6.75
CA GLU A 119 -4.21 -5.44 -6.25
C GLU A 119 -5.05 -4.82 -5.12
N LEU A 120 -6.36 -4.67 -5.33
CA LEU A 120 -7.28 -4.18 -4.32
C LEU A 120 -7.32 -5.07 -3.09
N SER A 121 -7.37 -6.39 -3.29
CA SER A 121 -7.39 -7.39 -2.21
C SER A 121 -6.12 -7.32 -1.36
N LEU A 122 -4.96 -7.17 -1.99
CA LEU A 122 -3.69 -7.00 -1.28
C LEU A 122 -3.69 -5.68 -0.49
N ALA A 123 -4.01 -4.54 -1.14
CA ALA A 123 -4.07 -3.23 -0.50
C ALA A 123 -5.03 -3.19 0.71
N ALA A 124 -6.17 -3.88 0.61
CA ALA A 124 -7.14 -4.01 1.70
C ALA A 124 -6.58 -4.80 2.90
N LYS A 125 -5.74 -5.82 2.66
CA LYS A 125 -5.16 -6.70 3.69
C LYS A 125 -3.93 -6.10 4.35
N MET A 126 -3.23 -5.16 3.69
CA MET A 126 -1.98 -4.58 4.19
C MET A 126 -2.07 -4.02 5.62
N PRO A 127 -3.11 -3.25 6.03
CA PRO A 127 -3.25 -2.80 7.41
C PRO A 127 -3.22 -3.92 8.44
N ALA A 128 -3.93 -5.01 8.16
CA ALA A 128 -4.02 -6.16 9.04
C ALA A 128 -2.71 -6.95 9.07
N LEU A 129 -2.06 -7.12 7.91
CA LEU A 129 -0.74 -7.76 7.81
C LEU A 129 0.30 -6.99 8.61
N VAL A 130 0.46 -5.69 8.36
CA VAL A 130 1.45 -4.84 9.04
C VAL A 130 1.23 -4.87 10.55
N SER A 131 -0.01 -4.62 10.99
CA SER A 131 -0.33 -4.55 12.42
C SER A 131 -0.15 -5.90 13.10
N ASN A 132 -0.72 -6.97 12.55
CA ASN A 132 -0.72 -8.26 13.23
C ASN A 132 0.62 -8.99 13.13
N CYS A 133 1.40 -8.83 12.05
CA CYS A 133 2.75 -9.37 12.00
C CYS A 133 3.62 -8.76 13.11
N TYR A 134 3.54 -7.44 13.31
CA TYR A 134 4.22 -6.78 14.42
C TYR A 134 3.75 -7.29 15.78
N ARG A 135 2.43 -7.40 15.98
CA ARG A 135 1.85 -7.88 17.24
C ARG A 135 2.30 -9.30 17.57
N ILE A 136 2.29 -10.20 16.60
CA ILE A 136 2.73 -11.59 16.74
C ILE A 136 4.21 -11.65 17.13
N ALA A 137 5.08 -10.90 16.46
CA ALA A 137 6.50 -10.84 16.78
C ALA A 137 6.77 -10.36 18.23
N HIS A 138 5.87 -9.54 18.78
CA HIS A 138 5.95 -9.01 20.14
C HIS A 138 5.08 -9.79 21.16
N GLY A 139 4.61 -10.99 20.81
CA GLY A 139 3.79 -11.83 21.70
C GLY A 139 2.43 -11.23 22.07
N GLN A 140 1.94 -10.26 21.29
CA GLN A 140 0.64 -9.62 21.47
C GLN A 140 -0.46 -10.37 20.68
N GLY A 141 -1.68 -10.36 21.21
CA GLY A 141 -2.83 -10.96 20.53
C GLY A 141 -3.23 -10.21 19.25
N ILE A 142 -3.69 -10.96 18.24
CA ILE A 142 -4.19 -10.44 16.96
C ILE A 142 -5.42 -9.54 17.18
N ILE A 143 -5.50 -8.46 16.41
CA ILE A 143 -6.69 -7.62 16.31
C ILE A 143 -7.22 -7.73 14.89
N ASN A 144 -8.43 -8.28 14.76
CA ASN A 144 -9.09 -8.42 13.47
C ASN A 144 -9.60 -7.06 12.96
N PRO A 145 -9.65 -6.84 11.63
CA PRO A 145 -10.26 -5.66 11.04
C PRO A 145 -11.71 -5.45 11.50
N ASP A 146 -12.08 -4.19 11.74
CA ASP A 146 -13.44 -3.78 12.09
C ASP A 146 -14.10 -3.08 10.90
N ARG A 147 -15.06 -3.77 10.29
CA ARG A 147 -15.76 -3.30 9.08
C ARG A 147 -16.73 -2.14 9.35
N SER A 148 -16.93 -1.74 10.60
CA SER A 148 -17.74 -0.56 10.95
C SER A 148 -16.92 0.74 10.93
N LEU A 149 -15.59 0.66 10.88
CA LEU A 149 -14.68 1.80 10.89
C LEU A 149 -14.19 2.14 9.48
N ASP A 150 -13.79 3.39 9.29
CA ASP A 150 -13.07 3.82 8.09
C ASP A 150 -11.62 3.32 8.08
N TYR A 151 -10.98 3.36 6.91
CA TYR A 151 -9.66 2.76 6.68
C TYR A 151 -8.60 3.23 7.68
N ALA A 152 -8.48 4.54 7.89
CA ALA A 152 -7.48 5.11 8.78
C ALA A 152 -7.76 4.77 10.25
N SER A 153 -9.03 4.84 10.66
CA SER A 153 -9.45 4.48 12.02
C SER A 153 -9.18 3.00 12.34
N ASP A 154 -9.54 2.10 11.44
CA ASP A 154 -9.36 0.66 11.66
C ASP A 154 -7.88 0.27 11.68
N PHE A 155 -7.09 0.83 10.77
CA PHE A 155 -5.66 0.58 10.74
C PHE A 155 -4.98 1.08 12.02
N LEU A 156 -5.23 2.32 12.44
CA LEU A 156 -4.64 2.85 13.67
C LEU A 156 -5.11 2.09 14.91
N ARG A 157 -6.36 1.61 14.92
CA ARG A 157 -6.89 0.74 15.99
C ARG A 157 -6.16 -0.60 16.05
N MET A 158 -5.86 -1.23 14.91
CA MET A 158 -5.10 -2.48 14.90
C MET A 158 -3.65 -2.29 15.39
N ILE A 159 -3.02 -1.15 15.06
CA ILE A 159 -1.69 -0.79 15.56
C ILE A 159 -1.73 -0.58 17.09
N THR A 160 -2.63 0.27 17.57
CA THR A 160 -2.61 0.78 18.95
C THR A 160 -3.42 -0.06 19.95
N GLY A 161 -4.33 -0.89 19.48
CA GLY A 161 -5.25 -1.67 20.30
C GLY A 161 -6.48 -0.92 20.81
N ARG A 162 -6.70 0.34 20.41
CA ARG A 162 -7.86 1.14 20.82
C ARG A 162 -8.41 1.97 19.67
N VAL A 163 -9.71 2.30 19.73
CA VAL A 163 -10.30 3.20 18.74
C VAL A 163 -9.63 4.58 18.86
N PRO A 164 -9.12 5.15 17.76
CA PRO A 164 -8.44 6.44 17.81
C PRO A 164 -9.41 7.60 18.03
N GLY A 165 -8.93 8.66 18.69
CA GLY A 165 -9.66 9.92 18.75
C GLY A 165 -9.67 10.64 17.39
N GLN A 166 -10.51 11.67 17.25
CA GLN A 166 -10.66 12.40 15.99
C GLN A 166 -9.33 12.99 15.48
N THR A 167 -8.52 13.59 16.37
CA THR A 167 -7.22 14.17 15.99
C THR A 167 -6.22 13.10 15.57
N GLU A 168 -6.17 11.97 16.27
CA GLU A 168 -5.23 10.88 15.96
C GLU A 168 -5.55 10.25 14.60
N ARG A 169 -6.84 10.00 14.35
CA ARG A 169 -7.35 9.56 13.05
C ARG A 169 -6.96 10.56 11.96
N TRP A 170 -7.24 11.85 12.18
CA TRP A 170 -6.97 12.91 11.20
C TRP A 170 -5.48 12.98 10.84
N VAL A 171 -4.58 12.98 11.83
CA VAL A 171 -3.12 13.00 11.59
C VAL A 171 -2.67 11.75 10.84
N PHE A 172 -3.14 10.58 11.26
CA PHE A 172 -2.75 9.31 10.65
C PHE A 172 -3.23 9.20 9.20
N GLU A 173 -4.43 9.70 8.89
CA GLU A 173 -4.94 9.76 7.52
C GLU A 173 -4.05 10.60 6.59
N ARG A 174 -3.57 11.76 7.04
CA ARG A 174 -2.61 12.58 6.26
C ARG A 174 -1.28 11.85 6.08
N LEU A 175 -0.80 11.19 7.12
CA LEU A 175 0.44 10.42 7.04
C LEU A 175 0.34 9.31 5.99
N LEU A 176 -0.78 8.57 5.95
CA LEU A 176 -1.02 7.57 4.91
C LEU A 176 -1.06 8.20 3.51
N MET A 177 -1.69 9.37 3.37
CA MET A 177 -1.77 10.09 2.09
C MET A 177 -0.41 10.56 1.59
N PHE A 178 0.45 11.07 2.47
CA PHE A 178 1.81 11.49 2.11
C PHE A 178 2.71 10.33 1.68
N TYR A 179 2.46 9.12 2.18
CA TYR A 179 3.19 7.91 1.80
C TYR A 179 2.55 7.13 0.64
N LEU A 180 1.45 7.63 0.08
CA LEU A 180 0.68 6.89 -0.92
C LEU A 180 1.44 6.65 -2.22
N GLU A 181 2.18 7.64 -2.73
CA GLU A 181 2.98 7.50 -3.95
C GLU A 181 4.15 8.49 -3.96
N HIS A 182 5.28 8.09 -4.55
CA HIS A 182 6.46 8.93 -4.70
C HIS A 182 7.23 8.61 -5.99
N ASP A 183 6.51 8.64 -7.12
CA ASP A 183 7.01 8.42 -8.49
C ASP A 183 7.90 7.15 -8.61
N LEU A 184 8.88 7.16 -9.50
CA LEU A 184 9.82 6.06 -9.73
C LEU A 184 10.92 5.97 -8.65
N ASN A 185 10.52 5.91 -7.38
CA ASN A 185 11.41 5.49 -6.30
C ASN A 185 11.85 4.02 -6.49
N ALA A 186 12.89 3.60 -5.75
CA ALA A 186 13.49 2.27 -5.93
C ALA A 186 12.48 1.12 -5.78
N SER A 187 11.58 1.17 -4.78
CA SER A 187 10.54 0.14 -4.59
C SER A 187 9.53 0.11 -5.73
N SER A 188 9.00 1.27 -6.16
CA SER A 188 8.06 1.34 -7.29
C SER A 188 8.72 0.87 -8.58
N PHE A 189 10.00 1.22 -8.82
CA PHE A 189 10.74 0.76 -9.98
C PHE A 189 11.01 -0.76 -9.94
N THR A 190 11.35 -1.33 -8.78
CA THR A 190 11.48 -2.79 -8.61
C THR A 190 10.18 -3.51 -8.96
N VAL A 191 9.03 -3.03 -8.46
CA VAL A 191 7.72 -3.63 -8.78
C VAL A 191 7.41 -3.49 -10.27
N ARG A 192 7.77 -2.39 -10.93
CA ARG A 192 7.63 -2.25 -12.40
C ARG A 192 8.48 -3.26 -13.16
N VAL A 193 9.72 -3.51 -12.72
CA VAL A 193 10.59 -4.53 -13.33
C VAL A 193 9.97 -5.92 -13.19
N ILE A 194 9.49 -6.29 -12.00
CA ILE A 194 8.79 -7.57 -11.77
C ILE A 194 7.53 -7.67 -12.64
N GLY A 195 6.69 -6.63 -12.64
CA GLY A 195 5.48 -6.59 -13.46
C GLY A 195 5.76 -6.67 -14.97
N SER A 196 6.91 -6.18 -15.43
CA SER A 196 7.31 -6.27 -16.85
C SER A 196 7.53 -7.71 -17.33
N THR A 197 7.76 -8.66 -16.41
CA THR A 197 7.86 -10.08 -16.73
C THR A 197 6.51 -10.80 -16.66
N LEU A 198 5.40 -10.06 -16.50
CA LEU A 198 4.05 -10.59 -16.31
C LEU A 198 3.89 -11.43 -15.04
N ALA A 199 4.74 -11.21 -14.04
CA ALA A 199 4.57 -11.81 -12.71
C ALA A 199 3.30 -11.28 -12.03
N ASP A 200 2.78 -12.05 -11.07
CA ASP A 200 1.61 -11.66 -10.30
C ASP A 200 1.93 -10.58 -9.25
N VAL A 201 0.88 -10.01 -8.65
CA VAL A 201 0.97 -8.83 -7.77
C VAL A 201 1.56 -9.15 -6.38
N TYR A 202 1.70 -10.43 -6.03
CA TYR A 202 2.30 -10.87 -4.78
C TYR A 202 3.76 -11.31 -4.95
N ALA A 203 4.27 -11.29 -6.19
CA ALA A 203 5.64 -11.68 -6.49
C ALA A 203 6.64 -10.74 -5.78
N PRO A 204 7.67 -11.31 -5.12
CA PRO A 204 8.68 -10.55 -4.39
C PRO A 204 9.71 -9.85 -5.30
#